data_AF-A0A5B0LZT6-F1
#
_entry.id   AF-A0A5B0LZT6-F1
#
_cell.length_a   1.000
_cell.length_b   1.000
_cell.length_c   1.000
_cell.angle_alpha   90.00
_cell.angle_beta   90.00
_cell.angle_gamma   90.00
#
_symmetry.space_group_name_H-M   'P 1'
#
loop_
_entity.id
_entity.type
_entity.pdbx_description
1 polymer ?
#
loop_
_entity_poly.entity_id
_entity_poly.type
_entity_poly.pdbx_seq_one_letter_code
_entity_poly.pdbx_strand_id
1 'polypeptide(L)'
;MYASMQRMLKSYFTSLTELAAQVPLQEKGDSGKDSMLHTATSLELWSSSSDQVFVAAILSLRRIAVAADSTTMESIMKGVYTALIRSAKSTTVFTLPLINLMKNSASGLYLINTEISYPIVFSYI
;
A
#
# COMPACT_ATOMS: atom_id res chain seq x y z
N MET A 1 -30.21 -9.74 12.04
CA MET A 1 -28.80 -9.95 12.42
C MET A 1 -27.84 -9.66 11.25
N TYR A 2 -28.04 -10.27 10.07
CA TYR A 2 -27.20 -10.05 8.88
C TYR A 2 -27.21 -8.59 8.36
N ALA A 3 -28.40 -7.97 8.34
CA ALA A 3 -28.55 -6.57 7.92
C ALA A 3 -27.83 -5.56 8.84
N SER A 4 -27.71 -5.88 10.13
CA SER A 4 -27.00 -5.06 11.13
C SER A 4 -25.49 -5.14 10.89
N MET A 5 -24.99 -6.35 10.63
CA MET A 5 -23.57 -6.60 10.33
C MET A 5 -23.14 -5.96 9.01
N GLN A 6 -23.99 -6.02 7.97
CA GLN A 6 -23.73 -5.33 6.70
C GLN A 6 -23.69 -3.81 6.84
N ARG A 7 -24.50 -3.22 7.73
CA ARG A 7 -24.44 -1.77 8.01
C ARG A 7 -23.16 -1.38 8.75
N MET A 8 -22.74 -2.17 9.74
CA MET A 8 -21.48 -1.93 10.43
C MET A 8 -20.27 -2.04 9.49
N LEU A 9 -20.25 -3.05 8.60
CA LEU A 9 -19.19 -3.19 7.61
C LEU A 9 -19.14 -2.01 6.64
N LYS A 10 -20.31 -1.55 6.18
CA LYS A 10 -20.39 -0.37 5.30
C LYS A 10 -19.94 0.91 6.01
N SER A 11 -20.33 1.11 7.27
CA SER A 11 -19.91 2.30 8.03
C SER A 11 -18.41 2.30 8.31
N TYR A 12 -17.85 1.14 8.68
CA TYR A 12 -16.40 0.97 8.84
C TYR A 12 -15.65 1.28 7.54
N PHE A 13 -16.11 0.73 6.41
CA PHE A 13 -15.50 0.97 5.11
C PHE A 13 -15.55 2.44 4.70
N THR A 14 -16.67 3.14 4.97
CA THR A 14 -16.77 4.58 4.74
C THR A 14 -15.82 5.36 5.63
N SER A 15 -15.72 5.05 6.93
CA SER A 15 -14.78 5.74 7.83
C SER A 15 -13.32 5.51 7.45
N LEU A 16 -12.99 4.31 6.95
CA LEU A 16 -11.65 3.96 6.47
C LEU A 16 -11.32 4.68 5.15
N THR A 17 -12.32 4.87 4.29
CA THR A 17 -12.22 5.69 3.08
C THR A 17 -12.10 7.18 3.42
N GLU A 18 -12.82 7.65 4.43
CA GLU A 18 -12.78 9.02 4.94
C GLU A 18 -11.42 9.34 5.57
N LEU A 19 -10.85 8.38 6.30
CA LEU A 19 -9.50 8.45 6.87
C LEU A 19 -8.43 8.40 5.77
N ALA A 20 -8.67 7.64 4.70
CA ALA A 20 -7.84 7.67 3.48
C ALA A 20 -8.05 8.94 2.63
N ALA A 21 -9.16 9.66 2.79
CA ALA A 21 -9.45 10.94 2.14
C ALA A 21 -8.89 12.14 2.93
N GLN A 22 -8.69 11.99 4.24
CA GLN A 22 -7.94 12.91 5.09
C GLN A 22 -6.42 12.82 4.85
N VAL A 23 -5.93 11.79 4.15
CA VAL A 23 -4.57 11.78 3.60
C VAL A 23 -4.51 12.90 2.56
N PRO A 24 -3.72 13.98 2.79
CA PRO A 24 -3.74 15.13 1.92
C PRO A 24 -3.38 14.70 0.50
N LEU A 25 -4.27 14.95 -0.45
CA LEU A 25 -3.87 15.13 -1.82
C LEU A 25 -2.87 16.28 -1.79
N GLN A 26 -1.59 15.96 -1.96
CA GLN A 26 -0.55 16.95 -2.04
C GLN A 26 -0.88 17.93 -3.17
N GLU A 27 -1.36 19.10 -2.77
CA GLU A 27 -1.30 20.27 -3.61
C GLU A 27 0.16 20.56 -3.93
N LYS A 28 0.35 20.81 -5.22
CA LYS A 28 1.59 21.15 -5.89
C LYS A 28 2.26 22.35 -5.23
N GLY A 29 3.18 22.10 -4.30
CA GLY A 29 3.97 23.18 -3.70
C GLY A 29 4.94 22.67 -2.63
N ASP A 30 6.22 22.64 -2.97
CA ASP A 30 7.37 22.62 -2.04
C ASP A 30 7.73 21.29 -1.32
N SER A 31 7.23 20.16 -1.80
CA SER A 31 6.80 19.05 -0.94
C SER A 31 7.46 17.66 -1.14
N GLY A 32 8.63 17.61 -1.79
CA GLY A 32 9.29 16.35 -2.15
C GLY A 32 9.79 15.52 -0.94
N LYS A 33 10.15 16.18 0.17
CA LYS A 33 10.58 15.49 1.39
C LYS A 33 9.41 14.94 2.18
N ASP A 34 8.35 15.73 2.33
CA ASP A 34 7.18 15.34 3.11
C ASP A 34 6.41 14.21 2.42
N SER A 35 6.25 14.27 1.09
CA SER A 35 5.69 13.16 0.31
C SER A 35 6.51 11.87 0.43
N MET A 36 7.85 11.97 0.48
CA MET A 36 8.74 10.82 0.71
C MET A 36 8.64 10.27 2.14
N LEU A 37 8.42 11.12 3.15
CA LEU A 37 8.16 10.68 4.53
C LEU A 37 6.80 10.00 4.63
N HIS A 38 5.78 10.51 3.95
CA HIS A 38 4.44 9.90 3.90
C HIS A 38 4.45 8.54 3.20
N THR A 39 5.23 8.36 2.13
CA THR A 39 5.38 7.05 1.48
C THR A 39 6.15 6.08 2.35
N ALA A 40 7.22 6.50 3.02
CA ALA A 40 7.99 5.65 3.94
C ALA A 40 7.16 5.16 5.14
N THR A 41 6.42 6.06 5.79
CA THR A 41 5.53 5.71 6.91
C THR A 41 4.39 4.78 6.47
N SER A 42 3.79 5.02 5.30
CA SER A 42 2.76 4.14 4.73
C SER A 42 3.33 2.74 4.41
N LEU A 43 4.60 2.67 3.94
CA LEU A 43 5.28 1.41 3.65
C LEU A 43 5.55 0.60 4.93
N GLU A 44 5.96 1.26 6.01
CA GLU A 44 6.15 0.61 7.31
C GLU A 44 4.83 0.05 7.85
N LEU A 45 3.77 0.86 7.81
CA LEU A 45 2.42 0.46 8.21
C LEU A 45 1.91 -0.71 7.36
N TRP A 46 2.13 -0.71 6.04
CA TRP A 46 1.79 -1.84 5.17
C TRP A 46 2.52 -3.13 5.59
N SER A 47 3.76 -3.06 6.08
CA SER A 47 4.52 -4.26 6.45
C SER A 47 4.21 -4.85 7.83
N SER A 48 3.62 -4.09 8.75
CA SER A 48 3.54 -4.44 10.18
C SER A 48 2.16 -4.31 10.82
N SER A 49 1.17 -3.73 10.14
CA SER A 49 -0.12 -3.38 10.76
C SER A 49 -1.21 -4.46 10.62
N SER A 50 -2.27 -4.32 11.42
CA SER A 50 -3.50 -5.11 11.31
C SER A 50 -4.24 -4.88 9.99
N ASP A 51 -5.01 -5.87 9.54
CA ASP A 51 -5.71 -5.91 8.24
C ASP A 51 -6.41 -4.60 7.80
N GLN A 52 -7.01 -3.83 8.72
CA GLN A 52 -7.70 -2.58 8.36
C GLN A 52 -6.73 -1.44 8.01
N VAL A 53 -5.71 -1.24 8.84
CA VAL A 53 -4.66 -0.22 8.63
C VAL A 53 -3.80 -0.58 7.43
N PHE A 54 -3.57 -1.89 7.24
CA PHE A 54 -2.90 -2.44 6.08
C PHE A 54 -3.58 -2.02 4.77
N VAL A 55 -4.91 -2.19 4.69
CA VAL A 55 -5.69 -1.84 3.50
C VAL A 55 -5.70 -0.33 3.27
N ALA A 56 -5.80 0.49 4.33
CA ALA A 56 -5.68 1.95 4.21
C ALA A 56 -4.32 2.38 3.66
N ALA A 57 -3.24 1.78 4.17
CA ALA A 57 -1.87 2.11 3.78
C ALA A 57 -1.55 1.72 2.33
N ILE A 58 -2.03 0.56 1.84
CA ILE A 58 -1.81 0.21 0.43
C ILE A 58 -2.67 1.05 -0.51
N LEU A 59 -3.86 1.47 -0.08
CA LEU A 59 -4.70 2.38 -0.86
C LEU A 59 -4.08 3.78 -0.95
N SER A 60 -3.50 4.31 0.13
CA SER A 60 -2.78 5.59 0.08
C SER A 60 -1.55 5.49 -0.83
N LEU A 61 -0.75 4.43 -0.71
CA LEU A 61 0.40 4.15 -1.60
C LEU A 61 -0.03 4.08 -3.06
N ARG A 62 -1.15 3.41 -3.36
CA ARG A 62 -1.69 3.31 -4.71
C ARG A 62 -2.13 4.67 -5.26
N ARG A 63 -2.81 5.49 -4.45
CA ARG A 63 -3.22 6.84 -4.85
C ARG A 63 -2.02 7.74 -5.13
N ILE A 64 -0.99 7.67 -4.30
CA ILE A 64 0.27 8.39 -4.51
C ILE A 64 0.94 7.88 -5.80
N ALA A 65 1.05 6.57 -6.00
CA ALA A 65 1.67 6.02 -7.20
C ALA A 65 0.98 6.47 -8.50
N VAL A 66 -0.36 6.58 -8.51
CA VAL A 66 -1.10 7.08 -9.69
C VAL A 66 -0.88 8.58 -9.94
N ALA A 67 -0.70 9.37 -8.89
CA ALA A 67 -0.52 10.81 -8.98
C ALA A 67 0.95 11.26 -9.09
N ALA A 68 1.90 10.37 -8.85
CA ALA A 68 3.32 10.68 -8.75
C ALA A 68 4.08 10.51 -10.08
N ASP A 69 5.24 11.17 -10.15
CA ASP A 69 6.19 11.01 -11.25
C ASP A 69 6.82 9.61 -11.25
N SER A 70 7.37 9.21 -12.42
CA SER A 70 7.95 7.88 -12.64
C SER A 70 9.02 7.49 -11.60
N THR A 71 9.86 8.44 -11.18
CA THR A 71 10.92 8.21 -10.18
C THR A 71 10.39 7.86 -8.80
N THR A 72 9.30 8.50 -8.37
CA THR A 72 8.66 8.24 -7.07
C THR A 72 7.92 6.91 -7.11
N MET A 73 7.26 6.60 -8.24
CA MET A 73 6.62 5.30 -8.48
C MET A 73 7.63 4.15 -8.40
N GLU A 74 8.79 4.29 -9.04
CA GLU A 74 9.88 3.31 -8.96
C GLU A 74 10.35 3.07 -7.53
N SER A 75 10.53 4.14 -6.75
CA SER A 75 10.97 4.06 -5.35
C SER A 75 9.95 3.33 -4.48
N ILE A 76 8.66 3.63 -4.66
CA ILE A 76 7.56 2.94 -3.96
C ILE A 76 7.56 1.45 -4.33
N MET A 77 7.66 1.10 -5.63
CA MET A 77 7.67 -0.28 -6.10
C MET A 77 8.85 -1.08 -5.52
N LYS A 78 10.06 -0.50 -5.51
CA LYS A 78 11.24 -1.11 -4.85
C LYS A 78 11.02 -1.30 -3.35
N GLY A 79 10.45 -0.31 -2.67
CA GLY A 79 10.11 -0.39 -1.25
C GLY A 79 9.11 -1.52 -0.95
N VAL A 80 8.05 -1.63 -1.76
CA VAL A 80 7.02 -2.67 -1.62
C VAL A 80 7.61 -4.06 -1.82
N TYR A 81 8.49 -4.23 -2.82
CA TYR A 81 9.16 -5.51 -3.04
C TYR A 81 10.07 -5.92 -1.88
N THR A 82 10.91 -5.00 -1.39
CA THR A 82 11.84 -5.28 -0.29
C THR A 82 11.12 -5.56 1.02
N ALA A 83 10.04 -4.82 1.32
CA ALA A 83 9.17 -5.10 2.46
C ALA A 83 8.48 -6.46 2.34
N LEU A 84 8.01 -6.84 1.15
CA LEU A 84 7.42 -8.16 0.90
C LEU A 84 8.42 -9.29 1.15
N ILE A 85 9.64 -9.19 0.63
CA ILE A 85 10.70 -10.18 0.88
C ILE A 85 10.99 -10.28 2.37
N ARG A 86 11.11 -9.15 3.07
CA ARG A 86 11.38 -9.12 4.50
C ARG A 86 10.30 -9.88 5.29
N SER A 87 9.02 -9.65 4.96
CA SER A 87 7.89 -10.37 5.58
C SER A 87 7.85 -11.85 5.18
N ALA A 88 8.23 -12.19 3.94
CA ALA A 88 8.27 -13.57 3.45
C ALA A 88 9.38 -14.43 4.09
N LYS A 89 10.45 -13.82 4.63
CA LYS A 89 11.54 -14.55 5.32
C LYS A 89 11.11 -15.22 6.63
N SER A 90 10.06 -14.71 7.29
CA SER A 90 9.54 -15.27 8.56
C SER A 90 8.10 -15.73 8.38
N THR A 91 7.94 -16.94 7.85
CA THR A 91 6.64 -17.55 7.58
C THR A 91 6.22 -18.48 8.72
N THR A 92 5.04 -18.22 9.27
CA THR A 92 4.37 -19.09 10.24
C THR A 92 2.91 -19.27 9.82
N VAL A 93 2.21 -20.23 10.40
CA VAL A 93 0.79 -20.49 10.10
C VAL A 93 -0.07 -19.24 10.37
N PHE A 94 0.30 -18.42 11.36
CA PHE A 94 -0.42 -17.20 11.71
C PHE A 94 -0.10 -16.01 10.79
N THR A 95 1.09 -15.97 10.17
CA THR A 95 1.50 -14.87 9.27
C THR A 95 1.18 -15.12 7.81
N LEU A 96 0.86 -16.36 7.43
CA LEU A 96 0.53 -16.75 6.05
C LEU A 96 -0.62 -15.94 5.41
N PRO A 97 -1.75 -15.68 6.12
CA PRO A 97 -2.84 -14.89 5.56
C PRO A 97 -2.43 -13.46 5.22
N LEU A 98 -1.64 -12.83 6.11
CA LEU A 98 -1.12 -11.49 5.91
C LEU A 98 -0.17 -11.43 4.71
N ILE A 99 0.74 -12.40 4.56
CA ILE A 99 1.65 -12.48 3.42
C ILE A 99 0.88 -12.70 2.11
N ASN A 100 -0.20 -13.48 2.12
CA ASN A 100 -1.06 -13.65 0.95
C ASN A 100 -1.77 -12.34 0.57
N LEU A 101 -2.28 -11.59 1.56
CA LEU A 101 -2.86 -10.27 1.34
C LEU A 101 -1.81 -9.28 0.79
N MET A 102 -0.58 -9.30 1.33
CA MET A 102 0.55 -8.52 0.81
C MET A 102 0.83 -8.80 -0.65
N LYS A 103 0.97 -10.06 -1.04
CA LYS A 103 1.20 -10.43 -2.44
C LYS A 103 0.08 -9.95 -3.37
N ASN A 104 -1.18 -10.14 -2.97
CA ASN A 104 -2.33 -9.78 -3.78
C ASN A 104 -2.49 -8.25 -3.92
N SER A 105 -2.19 -7.52 -2.85
CA SER A 105 -2.22 -6.05 -2.88
C SER A 105 -1.04 -5.46 -3.66
N ALA A 106 0.14 -6.07 -3.58
CA ALA A 106 1.32 -5.66 -4.33
C ALA A 106 1.15 -5.89 -5.83
N SER A 107 0.53 -6.99 -6.27
CA SER A 107 0.25 -7.20 -7.70
C SER A 107 -0.61 -6.09 -8.27
N GLY A 108 -1.64 -5.64 -7.54
CA GLY A 108 -2.46 -4.50 -7.95
C GLY A 108 -1.70 -3.18 -8.12
N LEU A 109 -0.55 -3.01 -7.45
CA LEU A 109 0.34 -1.86 -7.62
C LEU A 109 1.21 -1.99 -8.88
N TYR A 110 1.81 -3.17 -9.10
CA TYR A 110 2.65 -3.41 -10.29
C TYR A 110 1.86 -3.40 -11.61
N LEU A 111 0.56 -3.69 -11.55
CA LEU A 111 -0.33 -3.62 -12.72
C LEU A 111 -0.63 -2.18 -13.18
N ILE A 112 -0.27 -1.14 -12.40
CA ILE A 112 -0.54 0.27 -12.76
C ILE A 112 0.33 0.70 -13.93
N ASN A 113 1.61 0.33 -13.93
CA ASN A 113 2.54 0.61 -15.00
C ASN A 113 3.50 -0.57 -15.16
N THR A 114 3.23 -1.39 -16.18
CA THR A 114 4.01 -2.59 -16.47
C THR A 114 5.40 -2.29 -17.06
N GLU A 115 5.56 -1.16 -17.75
CA GLU A 115 6.84 -0.77 -18.36
C GLU A 115 7.90 -0.45 -17.30
N ILE A 116 7.49 0.21 -16.21
CA ILE A 116 8.35 0.51 -15.07
C ILE A 116 8.50 -0.71 -14.15
N SER A 117 7.41 -1.46 -13.95
CA SER A 117 7.41 -2.58 -12.99
C SER A 117 8.28 -3.75 -13.43
N TYR A 118 8.29 -4.08 -14.73
CA TYR A 118 9.04 -5.22 -15.26
C TYR A 118 10.55 -5.15 -14.95
N PRO A 119 11.29 -4.09 -15.31
CA PRO A 119 12.73 -4.01 -15.03
C PRO A 119 13.04 -4.00 -13.53
N ILE A 120 12.17 -3.42 -12.69
CA ILE A 120 12.33 -3.45 -11.24
C ILE A 120 12.26 -4.87 -10.72
N VAL A 121 11.20 -5.61 -11.05
CA VAL A 121 10.99 -6.98 -10.54
C VAL A 121 12.06 -7.92 -11.11
N PHE A 122 12.40 -7.77 -12.39
CA PHE A 122 13.46 -8.56 -13.02
C PHE A 122 14.82 -8.38 -12.32
N SER A 123 15.10 -7.20 -11.77
CA SER A 123 16.34 -6.96 -11.02
C SER A 123 16.49 -7.79 -9.74
N TYR A 124 15.42 -8.43 -9.27
CA TYR A 124 15.41 -9.23 -8.04
C TYR A 124 15.24 -10.74 -8.26
N ILE A 125 15.16 -11.19 -9.52
CA ILE A 125 15.12 -12.61 -9.90
C ILE A 125 16.54 -13.05 -10.28
#